data_AF-A0A1X1XC72-F1
#
_entry.id   AF-A0A1X1XC72-F1
#
_cell.length_a   1.000
_cell.length_b   1.000
_cell.length_c   1.000
_cell.angle_alpha   90.00
_cell.angle_beta   90.00
_cell.angle_gamma   90.00
#
_symmetry.space_group_name_H-M   'P 1'
#
loop_
_entity.id
_entity.type
_entity.pdbx_description
1 polymer ?
#
loop_
_entity_poly.entity_id
_entity_poly.type
_entity_poly.pdbx_seq_one_letter_code
_entity_poly.pdbx_strand_id
1 'polypeptide(L)' 'MDPRERIPHDDWADQDLLTRSEATERLTAEIADVTASLERSDGPDSAERELLERRLNGLREAVRHLAGGSPG' A
#
# COMPACT_ATOMS: atom_id res chain seq x y z
N MET A 1 17.24 1.34 17.35
CA MET A 1 17.15 0.40 16.23
C MET A 1 18.57 0.06 15.82
N ASP A 2 19.01 -1.17 16.13
CA ASP A 2 20.36 -1.64 15.77
C ASP A 2 20.37 -1.94 14.26
N PRO A 3 21.29 -1.36 13.45
CA PRO A 3 21.37 -1.62 12.02
C PRO A 3 21.66 -3.09 11.64
N ARG A 4 21.94 -3.96 12.63
CA ARG A 4 22.08 -5.42 12.51
C ARG A 4 20.75 -6.21 12.59
N GLU A 5 19.65 -5.56 12.94
CA GLU A 5 18.29 -6.15 12.83
C GLU A 5 17.72 -6.03 11.41
N ARG A 6 18.53 -5.55 10.45
CA ARG A 6 18.18 -5.61 9.03
C ARG A 6 18.36 -7.05 8.57
N ILE A 7 17.28 -7.65 8.07
CA ILE A 7 17.28 -8.97 7.43
C ILE A 7 18.49 -9.02 6.47
N PRO A 8 19.42 -9.98 6.64
CA PRO A 8 20.53 -10.19 5.73
C PRO A 8 20.05 -10.17 4.28
N HIS A 9 20.80 -9.53 3.37
CA HIS A 9 20.37 -9.42 1.97
C HIS A 9 20.15 -10.79 1.31
N ASP A 10 20.89 -11.81 1.74
CA ASP A 10 20.74 -13.19 1.28
C ASP A 10 19.40 -13.81 1.72
N ASP A 11 18.86 -13.42 2.87
CA ASP A 11 17.54 -13.86 3.36
C ASP A 11 16.38 -13.21 2.58
N TRP A 12 16.64 -12.21 1.72
CA TRP A 12 15.62 -11.65 0.83
C TRP A 12 15.28 -12.62 -0.30
N ALA A 13 16.22 -13.46 -0.71
CA ALA A 13 16.01 -14.48 -1.74
C ALA A 13 15.18 -15.66 -1.23
N ASP A 14 15.19 -15.91 0.08
CA ASP A 14 14.38 -16.95 0.74
C ASP A 14 12.95 -16.49 1.05
N GLN A 15 12.60 -15.22 0.79
CA GLN A 15 11.24 -14.72 0.88
C GLN A 15 10.56 -14.74 -0.50
N ASP A 16 9.31 -15.20 -0.53
CA ASP A 16 8.46 -15.10 -1.72
C ASP A 16 8.05 -13.63 -1.94
N LEU A 17 8.97 -12.87 -2.55
CA LEU A 17 8.79 -11.45 -2.83
C LEU A 17 7.88 -11.29 -4.05
N LEU A 18 6.84 -10.46 -3.89
CA LEU A 18 5.97 -10.11 -4.99
C LEU A 18 6.75 -9.40 -6.10
N THR A 19 6.49 -9.79 -7.35
CA THR A 19 6.88 -8.99 -8.50
C THR A 19 6.19 -7.62 -8.45
N ARG A 20 6.76 -6.63 -9.15
CA ARG A 20 6.13 -5.29 -9.24
C ARG A 20 4.69 -5.36 -9.78
N SER A 21 4.42 -6.26 -10.72
CA SER A 21 3.08 -6.52 -11.25
C SER A 21 2.14 -7.05 -10.18
N GLU A 22 2.54 -8.10 -9.44
CA GLU A 22 1.69 -8.69 -8.39
C GLU A 22 1.45 -7.71 -7.24
N ALA A 23 2.47 -6.94 -6.84
CA ALA A 23 2.32 -5.89 -5.85
C ALA A 23 1.33 -4.81 -6.33
N THR A 24 1.39 -4.42 -7.61
CA THR A 24 0.47 -3.44 -8.21
C THR A 24 -0.96 -3.97 -8.25
N GLU A 25 -1.17 -5.22 -8.65
CA GLU A 25 -2.48 -5.87 -8.68
C GLU A 25 -3.09 -5.92 -7.29
N ARG A 26 -2.31 -6.34 -6.28
CA ARG A 26 -2.78 -6.42 -4.89
C ARG A 26 -3.13 -5.05 -4.32
N LEU A 27 -2.30 -4.04 -4.58
CA LEU A 27 -2.61 -2.67 -4.16
C LEU A 27 -3.85 -2.11 -4.87
N THR A 28 -4.05 -2.46 -6.14
CA THR A 28 -5.23 -2.05 -6.91
C THR A 28 -6.51 -2.68 -6.35
N ALA A 29 -6.47 -3.95 -5.96
CA ALA A 29 -7.58 -4.62 -5.29
C ALA A 29 -7.91 -3.93 -3.94
N GLU A 30 -6.91 -3.63 -3.12
CA GLU A 30 -7.11 -2.93 -1.85
C GLU A 30 -7.70 -1.51 -2.05
N ILE A 31 -7.26 -0.79 -3.10
CA ILE A 31 -7.84 0.51 -3.46
C ILE A 31 -9.33 0.38 -3.74
N ALA A 32 -9.75 -0.66 -4.46
CA ALA A 32 -11.17 -0.89 -4.75
C ALA A 32 -11.96 -1.15 -3.45
N ASP A 33 -11.43 -1.99 -2.55
CA ASP A 33 -12.09 -2.32 -1.28
C ASP A 33 -12.23 -1.12 -0.34
N VAL A 34 -11.17 -0.31 -0.22
CA VAL A 34 -11.19 0.92 0.59
C VAL A 34 -12.13 1.96 -0.02
N THR A 35 -12.13 2.10 -1.35
CA THR A 35 -13.06 3.02 -2.04
C THR A 35 -14.51 2.61 -1.79
N ALA A 36 -14.84 1.33 -1.93
CA ALA A 36 -16.18 0.83 -1.65
C ALA A 36 -16.58 1.00 -0.17
N SER A 37 -15.62 0.94 0.76
CA SER A 37 -15.86 1.18 2.17
C SER A 37 -16.15 2.67 2.46
N LEU A 38 -15.46 3.59 1.79
CA LEU A 38 -15.73 5.03 1.87
C LEU A 38 -17.11 5.41 1.34
N GLU A 39 -17.58 4.73 0.29
CA GLU A 39 -18.92 4.92 -0.26
C GLU A 39 -20.01 4.46 0.70
N ARG A 40 -19.71 3.46 1.55
CA ARG A 40 -20.61 2.94 2.59
C ARG A 40 -20.49 3.65 3.94
N SER A 41 -19.48 4.50 4.12
CA SER A 41 -19.24 5.17 5.40
C SER A 41 -20.30 6.25 5.65
N ASP A 42 -21.01 6.15 6.77
CA ASP A 42 -22.02 7.13 7.15
C ASP A 42 -21.37 8.42 7.65
N GLY A 43 -21.65 9.52 6.95
CA GLY A 43 -21.27 10.88 7.35
C GLY A 43 -19.89 11.34 6.83
N PRO A 44 -19.79 12.57 6.30
CA PRO A 44 -18.55 13.10 5.71
C PRO A 44 -17.44 13.41 6.73
N ASP A 45 -17.75 13.51 8.03
CA ASP A 45 -16.81 13.97 9.07
C ASP A 45 -16.54 12.92 10.15
N SER A 46 -16.71 11.63 9.84
CA SER A 46 -16.35 10.57 10.79
C SER A 46 -14.83 10.33 10.79
N ALA A 47 -14.27 10.08 11.97
CA ALA A 47 -12.84 9.76 12.12
C ALA A 47 -12.44 8.49 11.32
N GLU A 48 -13.40 7.57 11.12
CA GLU A 48 -13.23 6.39 10.27
C GLU A 48 -13.09 6.77 8.80
N ARG A 49 -13.92 7.69 8.29
CA ARG A 49 -13.81 8.19 6.92
C ARG A 49 -12.47 8.88 6.68
N GLU A 50 -12.03 9.75 7.59
CA GLU A 50 -10.73 10.42 7.48
C GLU A 50 -9.56 9.42 7.45
N LEU A 51 -9.64 8.34 8.25
CA LEU A 51 -8.65 7.27 8.23
C LEU A 51 -8.64 6.53 6.88
N LEU A 52 -9.82 6.19 6.36
CA LEU A 52 -9.96 5.51 5.07
C LEU A 52 -9.48 6.39 3.90
N GLU A 53 -9.74 7.70 3.93
CA GLU A 53 -9.26 8.66 2.92
C GLU A 53 -7.73 8.78 2.93
N ARG A 54 -7.11 8.86 4.12
CA ARG A 54 -5.65 8.84 4.25
C ARG A 54 -5.05 7.55 3.73
N ARG A 55 -5.66 6.41 4.08
CA ARG A 55 -5.23 5.09 3.59
C ARG A 55 -5.32 5.00 2.07
N LEU A 56 -6.43 5.44 1.49
CA LEU A 56 -6.65 5.45 0.05
C LEU A 56 -5.60 6.31 -0.68
N ASN A 57 -5.26 7.47 -0.13
CA ASN A 57 -4.21 8.33 -0.69
C ASN A 57 -2.85 7.64 -0.70
N GLY A 58 -2.45 7.01 0.42
CA GLY A 58 -1.19 6.27 0.50
C GLY A 58 -1.12 5.08 -0.47
N LEU A 59 -2.21 4.32 -0.61
CA LEU A 59 -2.27 3.20 -1.56
C LEU A 59 -2.13 3.68 -3.02
N ARG A 60 -2.82 4.76 -3.38
CA ARG A 60 -2.72 5.36 -4.73
C ARG A 60 -1.31 5.87 -5.02
N GLU A 61 -0.64 6.46 -4.02
CA GLU A 61 0.75 6.86 -4.15
C GLU A 61 1.67 5.67 -4.38
N ALA A 62 1.51 4.59 -3.60
CA ALA A 62 2.29 3.37 -3.76
C ALA A 62 2.12 2.75 -5.16
N VAL A 63 0.90 2.72 -5.70
CA VAL A 63 0.65 2.24 -7.08
C VAL A 63 1.34 3.13 -8.11
N ARG A 64 1.22 4.46 -7.99
CA ARG A 64 1.95 5.40 -8.86
C ARG A 64 3.46 5.18 -8.78
N HIS A 65 3.96 4.88 -7.59
CA HIS A 65 5.37 4.63 -7.35
C HIS A 65 5.86 3.38 -8.09
N LEU A 66 5.09 2.28 -8.02
CA LEU A 66 5.41 1.03 -8.71
C LEU A 66 5.23 1.13 -10.23
N ALA A 67 4.21 1.86 -10.71
CA ALA A 67 3.93 2.05 -12.13
C ALA A 67 4.85 3.09 -12.80
N GLY A 68 5.35 4.07 -12.04
CA GLY A 68 6.14 5.20 -12.51
C GLY A 68 7.65 5.06 -12.42
N GLY A 69 8.18 3.95 -11.87
CA GLY A 69 9.60 3.61 -11.91
C GLY A 69 10.57 4.75 -11.56
N SER A 70 10.49 5.32 -10.36
CA SER A 70 11.62 5.93 -9.60
C SER A 70 11.12 6.73 -8.39
N PRO A 71 11.95 6.81 -7.32
CA PRO A 71 12.43 8.10 -6.88
C PRO A 71 13.97 8.07 -6.92
N GLY A 72 14.59 9.23 -7.02
CA GLY A 72 16.03 9.36 -6.82
C GLY A 72 16.48 8.96 -5.43
#